data_AF-A0A7V5PR52-F1
#
_entry.id   AF-A0A7V5PR52-F1
#
_cell.length_a   1.000
_cell.length_b   1.000
_cell.length_c   1.000
_cell.angle_alpha   90.00
_cell.angle_beta   90.00
_cell.angle_gamma   90.00
#
_symmetry.space_group_name_H-M   'P 1'
#
loop_
_entity.id
_entity.type
_entity.pdbx_description
1 polymer ?
#
loop_
_entity_poly.entity_id
_entity_poly.type
_entity_poly.pdbx_seq_one_letter_code
_entity_poly.pdbx_strand_id
1 'polypeptide(L)'
;MITARAHSNIALIKYWGKRDTTLNLPAVGSISMTLDGLHTTTSLRPDQSLQQDRFLLNGKPAGEQETARLRQFLDLVRGLAGKDVKFHVESRNNFP
;
A
#
# COMPACT_ATOMS: atom_id res chain seq x y z
N MET A 1 12.20 4.45 12.48
CA MET A 1 11.47 3.38 11.76
C MET A 1 10.07 3.36 12.32
N ILE A 2 9.06 3.30 11.47
CA ILE A 2 7.64 3.27 11.88
C ILE A 2 7.01 2.03 11.25
N THR A 3 6.22 1.31 12.04
CA THR A 3 5.56 0.07 11.62
C THR A 3 4.08 0.18 11.87
N ALA A 4 3.28 -0.23 10.88
CA ALA A 4 1.84 -0.29 10.97
C ALA A 4 1.34 -1.67 10.51
N ARG A 5 0.17 -2.06 11.01
CA ARG A 5 -0.53 -3.27 10.60
C ARG A 5 -1.88 -2.90 10.02
N ALA A 6 -2.19 -3.44 8.85
CA ALA A 6 -3.49 -3.34 8.20
C ALA A 6 -4.12 -4.74 8.10
N HIS A 7 -5.43 -4.81 8.25
CA HIS A 7 -6.20 -6.05 8.22
C HIS A 7 -6.95 -6.20 6.89
N SER A 8 -7.07 -7.42 6.41
CA SER A 8 -7.91 -7.72 5.24
C SER A 8 -9.39 -7.56 5.56
N ASN A 9 -10.20 -7.45 4.51
CA ASN A 9 -11.65 -7.39 4.62
C ASN A 9 -12.33 -8.28 3.58
N ILE A 10 -13.57 -8.71 3.86
CA ILE A 10 -14.42 -9.48 2.95
C ILE A 10 -15.69 -8.69 2.65
N ALA A 11 -16.00 -8.52 1.37
CA ALA A 11 -17.17 -7.78 0.91
C ALA A 11 -18.48 -8.55 1.18
N LEU A 12 -19.42 -7.89 1.87
CA LEU A 12 -20.81 -8.31 2.05
C LEU A 12 -21.69 -7.76 0.93
N ILE A 13 -21.49 -6.49 0.57
CA ILE A 13 -21.99 -5.86 -0.65
C ILE A 13 -20.80 -5.63 -1.57
N LYS A 14 -20.83 -6.24 -2.75
CA LYS A 14 -19.66 -6.36 -3.63
C LYS A 14 -19.30 -5.02 -4.28
N TYR A 15 -18.02 -4.69 -4.24
CA TYR A 15 -17.43 -3.74 -5.19
C TYR A 15 -17.32 -4.43 -6.55
N TRP A 16 -18.10 -3.99 -7.54
CA TRP A 16 -18.07 -4.55 -8.88
C TRP A 16 -18.35 -3.50 -9.95
N GLY A 17 -17.43 -3.37 -10.91
CA GLY A 17 -17.47 -2.34 -11.95
C GLY A 17 -16.87 -1.01 -11.52
N LYS A 18 -16.32 -0.27 -12.49
CA LYS A 18 -15.72 1.05 -12.31
C LYS A 18 -16.38 2.04 -13.25
N ARG A 19 -16.77 3.20 -12.73
CA ARG A 19 -17.22 4.33 -13.57
C ARG A 19 -16.06 5.20 -14.06
N ASP A 20 -14.94 5.16 -13.33
CA ASP A 20 -13.68 5.80 -13.71
C ASP A 20 -12.53 4.87 -13.35
N THR A 21 -11.80 4.39 -14.36
CA THR A 21 -10.69 3.45 -14.19
C THR A 21 -9.39 4.12 -13.77
N THR A 22 -9.19 5.38 -14.17
CA THR A 22 -7.99 6.17 -13.87
C THR A 22 -7.95 6.55 -12.40
N LEU A 23 -9.09 7.03 -11.86
CA LEU A 23 -9.24 7.39 -10.45
C LEU A 23 -9.69 6.21 -9.58
N ASN A 24 -9.97 5.05 -10.18
CA ASN A 24 -10.46 3.85 -9.52
C ASN A 24 -11.82 4.04 -8.80
N LEU A 25 -12.72 4.87 -9.35
CA LEU A 25 -14.03 5.16 -8.75
C LEU A 25 -15.04 4.03 -9.00
N PRO A 26 -15.73 3.54 -7.95
CA PRO A 26 -16.72 2.47 -8.09
C PRO A 26 -17.92 2.87 -8.94
N ALA A 27 -18.50 1.90 -9.64
CA ALA A 27 -19.83 2.04 -10.25
C ALA A 27 -20.97 2.00 -9.21
N VAL A 28 -20.79 1.24 -8.12
CA VAL A 28 -21.78 1.04 -7.06
C VAL A 28 -21.12 1.04 -5.68
N GLY A 29 -21.89 1.39 -4.63
CA GLY A 29 -21.41 1.29 -3.25
C GLY A 29 -21.12 -0.15 -2.81
N SER A 30 -20.22 -0.30 -1.84
CA SER A 30 -19.83 -1.61 -1.27
C SER A 30 -19.72 -1.53 0.25
N ILE A 31 -19.92 -2.66 0.93
CA ILE A 31 -19.79 -2.82 2.38
C ILE A 31 -18.97 -4.09 2.62
N SER A 32 -17.99 -4.03 3.50
CA SER A 32 -17.15 -5.17 3.87
C SER A 32 -16.98 -5.30 5.38
N MET A 33 -16.56 -6.49 5.82
CA MET A 33 -16.22 -6.81 7.19
C MET A 33 -14.71 -7.00 7.30
N THR A 34 -14.07 -6.28 8.22
CA THR A 34 -12.65 -6.44 8.53
C THR A 34 -12.41 -7.75 9.28
N LEU A 35 -11.35 -8.47 8.90
CA LEU A 35 -10.95 -9.73 9.51
C LEU A 35 -9.82 -9.51 10.52
N ASP A 36 -9.90 -10.17 11.67
CA ASP A 36 -8.85 -10.08 12.68
C ASP A 36 -7.58 -10.86 12.28
N GLY A 37 -7.75 -12.12 11.88
CA GLY A 37 -6.62 -13.05 11.70
C GLY A 37 -5.69 -12.76 10.51
N LEU A 38 -6.18 -12.11 9.45
CA LEU A 38 -5.43 -11.89 8.20
C LEU A 38 -4.97 -10.44 8.08
N HIS A 39 -3.65 -10.24 8.05
CA HIS A 39 -3.05 -8.92 8.13
C HIS A 39 -1.74 -8.79 7.32
N THR A 40 -1.45 -7.54 6.98
CA THR A 40 -0.20 -7.09 6.38
C THR A 40 0.50 -6.17 7.38
N THR A 41 1.75 -6.45 7.71
CA THR A 41 2.59 -5.56 8.53
C THR A 41 3.60 -4.86 7.63
N THR A 42 3.60 -3.54 7.62
CA THR A 42 4.50 -2.72 6.79
C THR A 42 5.33 -1.79 7.67
N SER A 43 6.63 -1.77 7.41
CA SER A 43 7.59 -0.90 8.08
C SER A 43 8.22 0.08 7.09
N LEU A 44 8.32 1.34 7.50
CA LEU A 44 8.97 2.42 6.77
C LEU A 44 10.20 2.87 7.54
N ARG A 45 11.35 2.88 6.84
CA ARG A 45 12.60 3.48 7.34
C ARG A 45 13.02 4.60 6.39
N PRO A 46 12.99 5.88 6.83
CA PRO A 46 13.48 6.98 6.00
C PRO A 46 14.99 6.85 5.79
N ASP A 47 15.46 7.27 4.61
CA ASP A 47 16.86 7.21 4.24
C ASP A 47 17.18 8.29 3.19
N GLN A 48 17.97 9.28 3.58
CA GLN A 48 18.34 10.42 2.73
C GLN A 48 19.37 10.06 1.64
N SER A 49 20.03 8.90 1.77
CA SER A 49 21.00 8.45 0.75
C SER A 49 20.32 7.84 -0.48
N LEU A 50 19.04 7.48 -0.37
CA LEU A 50 18.28 6.88 -1.44
C LEU A 50 17.87 7.91 -2.49
N GLN A 51 18.17 7.59 -3.75
CA GLN A 51 17.63 8.32 -4.90
C GLN A 51 16.15 7.96 -5.17
N GLN A 52 15.73 6.74 -4.78
CA GLN A 52 14.40 6.20 -5.03
C GLN A 52 13.98 5.27 -3.90
N ASP A 53 12.67 5.12 -3.69
CA ASP A 53 12.15 4.15 -2.72
C ASP A 53 12.54 2.72 -3.09
N ARG A 54 12.83 1.93 -2.05
CA ARG A 54 13.09 0.49 -2.17
C ARG A 54 11.98 -0.28 -1.48
N PHE A 55 11.50 -1.33 -2.12
CA PHE A 55 10.40 -2.13 -1.60
C PHE A 55 10.76 -3.61 -1.51
N LEU A 56 10.64 -4.17 -0.30
CA LEU A 56 10.70 -5.59 -0.03
C LEU A 56 9.29 -6.10 0.33
N LEU A 57 8.84 -7.15 -0.35
CA LEU A 57 7.62 -7.88 -0.04
C LEU A 57 7.97 -9.31 0.35
N ASN A 58 7.56 -9.72 1.55
CA ASN A 58 7.86 -11.04 2.12
C ASN A 58 9.37 -11.38 2.09
N GLY A 59 10.22 -10.39 2.36
CA GLY A 59 11.68 -10.54 2.40
C GLY A 59 12.38 -10.56 1.05
N LYS A 60 11.66 -10.38 -0.07
CA LYS A 60 12.23 -10.32 -1.42
C LYS A 60 11.98 -8.94 -2.05
N PRO A 61 12.85 -8.44 -2.94
CA PRO A 61 12.54 -7.26 -3.74
C PRO A 61 11.19 -7.44 -4.44
N ALA A 62 10.31 -6.46 -4.28
CA ALA A 62 9.04 -6.45 -4.99
C ALA A 62 9.28 -6.23 -6.50
N GLY A 63 8.31 -6.63 -7.32
CA GLY A 63 8.34 -6.36 -8.75
C GLY A 63 8.34 -4.87 -9.07
N GLU A 64 8.72 -4.52 -10.29
CA GLU A 64 8.78 -3.14 -10.75
C GLU A 64 7.38 -2.49 -10.71
N GLN A 65 6.34 -3.22 -11.10
CA GLN A 65 4.98 -2.69 -11.14
C GLN A 65 4.45 -2.38 -9.73
N GLU A 66 4.67 -3.26 -8.75
CA GLU A 66 4.30 -3.05 -7.36
C GLU A 66 5.08 -1.87 -6.76
N THR A 67 6.38 -1.81 -7.06
CA THR A 67 7.26 -0.74 -6.58
C THR A 67 6.87 0.61 -7.18
N ALA A 68 6.49 0.67 -8.46
CA ALA A 68 6.02 1.88 -9.12
C ALA A 68 4.71 2.39 -8.49
N ARG A 69 3.75 1.50 -8.21
CA ARG A 69 2.50 1.86 -7.52
C ARG A 69 2.75 2.40 -6.12
N LEU A 70 3.65 1.77 -5.36
CA LEU A 70 4.06 2.25 -4.05
C LEU A 70 4.66 3.66 -4.13
N ARG A 71 5.58 3.90 -5.08
CA ARG A 71 6.20 5.21 -5.28
C ARG A 71 5.17 6.28 -5.61
N GLN A 72 4.26 6.01 -6.54
CA GLN A 72 3.19 6.93 -6.90
C GLN A 72 2.33 7.32 -5.68
N PHE A 73 2.03 6.36 -4.81
CA PHE A 73 1.31 6.65 -3.56
C PHE A 73 2.16 7.48 -2.58
N LEU A 74 3.43 7.13 -2.39
CA LEU A 74 4.32 7.88 -1.50
C LEU A 74 4.56 9.31 -2.01
N ASP A 75 4.65 9.53 -3.32
CA ASP A 75 4.79 10.86 -3.91
C ASP A 75 3.59 11.76 -3.62
N LEU A 76 2.36 11.21 -3.64
CA LEU A 76 1.16 11.92 -3.18
C LEU A 76 1.30 12.33 -1.70
N VAL A 77 1.69 11.40 -0.83
CA VAL A 77 1.85 11.66 0.61
C VAL A 77 2.96 12.69 0.87
N ARG A 78 4.08 12.62 0.14
CA ARG A 78 5.18 13.60 0.20
C ARG A 78 4.72 14.98 -0.20
N GLY A 79 3.97 15.09 -1.29
CA GLY A 79 3.39 16.34 -1.76
C GLY A 79 2.49 16.98 -0.71
N LEU A 80 1.62 16.19 -0.08
CA LEU A 80 0.76 16.65 1.03
C LEU A 80 1.56 17.03 2.28
N ALA A 81 2.65 16.32 2.58
CA ALA A 81 3.48 16.56 3.75
C ALA A 81 4.55 17.65 3.56
N GLY A 82 4.80 18.09 2.33
CA GLY A 82 5.89 19.01 1.99
C GLY A 82 7.29 18.45 2.29
N LYS A 83 7.47 17.12 2.23
CA LYS A 83 8.73 16.45 2.59
C LYS A 83 9.18 15.50 1.49
N ASP A 84 10.36 15.72 0.94
CA ASP A 84 10.95 14.80 -0.04
C ASP A 84 11.89 13.78 0.62
N VAL A 85 11.31 12.84 1.37
CA VAL A 85 12.06 11.77 2.04
C VAL A 85 11.79 10.44 1.36
N LYS A 86 12.85 9.71 1.02
CA LYS A 86 12.77 8.35 0.45
C LYS A 86 12.83 7.29 1.56
N PHE A 87 12.22 6.14 1.29
CA PHE A 87 12.07 5.08 2.28
C PHE A 87 12.60 3.73 1.77
N HIS A 88 13.18 2.97 2.70
CA HIS A 88 13.12 1.51 2.61
C HIS A 88 11.77 1.07 3.18
N VAL A 89 11.01 0.37 2.36
CA VAL A 89 9.69 -0.16 2.69
C VAL A 89 9.81 -1.68 2.76
N GLU A 90 9.43 -2.26 3.89
CA GLU A 90 9.33 -3.71 4.04
C GLU A 90 7.91 -4.07 4.42
N SER A 91 7.29 -4.97 3.67
CA SER A 91 5.95 -5.46 3.95
C SER A 91 5.92 -6.98 4.04
N ARG A 92 5.16 -7.51 4.99
CA ARG A 92 4.96 -8.95 5.20
C ARG A 92 3.48 -9.27 5.39
N ASN A 93 3.05 -10.32 4.71
CA ASN A 93 1.69 -10.86 4.75
C ASN A 93 1.69 -12.15 5.57
N ASN A 94 0.65 -12.39 6.37
CA ASN A 94 0.43 -13.68 7.05
C ASN A 94 -0.63 -14.57 6.38
N PHE A 95 -0.97 -14.25 5.13
CA PHE A 95 -1.89 -15.03 4.30
C PHE A 95 -1.19 -16.31 3.85
N PRO A 96 -1.91 -17.44 3.72
CA PRO A 96 -1.37 -18.67 3.16
C PRO A 96 -0.91 -18.50 1.71
#